data_AF-A0A821R045-F1
#
_entry.id   AF-A0A821R045-F1
#
_cell.length_a   1.000
_cell.length_b   1.000
_cell.length_c   1.000
_cell.angle_alpha   90.00
_cell.angle_beta   90.00
_cell.angle_gamma   90.00
#
_symmetry.space_group_name_H-M   'P 1'
#
loop_
_entity.id
_entity.type
_entity.pdbx_description
1 polymer ?
#
loop_
_entity_poly.entity_id
_entity_poly.type
_entity_poly.pdbx_seq_one_letter_code
_entity_poly.pdbx_strand_id
1 'polypeptide(L)' 'MPAFLEKESRGADIIILWLDCDKEGENICFEVLDCIKSSINQNAKVFRAKFSSITDKDIRHAFSNLRS' A
#
# COMPACT_ATOMS: atom_id res chain seq x y z
N MET A 1 16.14 -0.86 -5.70
CA MET A 1 14.69 -0.56 -5.69
C MET A 1 14.17 -0.16 -4.30
N PRO A 2 14.51 -0.87 -3.19
CA PRO A 2 14.01 -0.54 -1.84
C PRO A 2 14.32 0.89 -1.37
N ALA A 3 15.54 1.36 -1.66
CA ALA A 3 16.02 2.68 -1.24
C ALA A 3 15.17 3.86 -1.76
N PHE A 4 14.47 3.70 -2.89
CA PHE A 4 13.55 4.73 -3.38
C PHE A 4 12.27 4.76 -2.52
N LEU A 5 11.68 3.59 -2.24
CA LEU A 5 10.47 3.49 -1.42
C LEU A 5 10.72 3.95 0.02
N GLU A 6 11.86 3.62 0.61
CA GLU A 6 12.27 4.13 1.92
C GLU A 6 12.34 5.66 1.94
N LYS A 7 12.93 6.26 0.90
CA LYS A 7 13.03 7.72 0.79
C LYS A 7 11.65 8.37 0.68
N GLU A 8 10.79 7.85 -0.19
CA GLU A 8 9.45 8.42 -0.44
C GLU A 8 8.47 8.19 0.72
N SER A 9 8.62 7.09 1.45
CA SER A 9 7.80 6.78 2.63
C SER A 9 8.22 7.53 3.89
N ARG A 10 9.33 8.28 3.83
CA ARG A 10 9.90 8.94 5.00
C ARG A 10 8.91 9.94 5.61
N GLY A 11 8.53 9.70 6.86
CA GLY A 11 7.60 10.57 7.58
C GLY A 11 6.14 10.44 7.15
N ALA A 12 5.79 9.40 6.39
CA ALA A 12 4.41 9.15 5.98
C ALA A 12 3.56 8.69 7.18
N ASP A 13 2.39 9.29 7.32
CA ASP A 13 1.36 8.90 8.30
C ASP A 13 0.36 7.87 7.75
N ILE A 14 0.24 7.78 6.42
CA ILE A 14 -0.72 6.91 5.75
C ILE A 14 -0.03 6.26 4.55
N ILE A 15 -0.09 4.93 4.50
CA ILE A 15 0.39 4.10 3.38
C ILE A 15 -0.82 3.38 2.80
N ILE A 16 -1.00 3.43 1.48
CA ILE A 16 -2.07 2.70 0.78
C ILE A 16 -1.46 1.82 -0.30
N LEU A 17 -1.64 0.51 -0.17
CA LEU A 17 -1.09 -0.51 -1.07
C LEU A 17 -2.10 -0.86 -2.17
N TRP A 18 -1.70 -0.63 -3.42
CA TRP A 18 -2.52 -0.75 -4.64
C TRP A 18 -2.10 -1.91 -5.56
N LEU A 19 -1.55 -2.98 -4.98
CA LEU A 19 -1.12 -4.16 -5.74
C LEU A 19 -2.32 -5.02 -6.19
N ASP A 20 -2.07 -5.95 -7.10
CA ASP A 20 -3.08 -6.89 -7.57
C ASP A 20 -3.64 -7.75 -6.43
N CYS A 21 -4.92 -8.07 -6.51
CA CYS A 21 -5.65 -8.76 -5.44
C CYS A 21 -5.52 -10.29 -5.53
N ASP A 22 -4.28 -10.77 -5.66
CA ASP A 22 -3.93 -12.19 -5.66
C ASP A 22 -2.80 -12.50 -4.67
N LYS A 23 -2.39 -13.78 -4.60
CA LYS A 23 -1.36 -14.21 -3.65
C LYS A 23 0.00 -13.54 -3.88
N GLU A 24 0.36 -13.27 -5.14
CA GLU A 24 1.64 -12.65 -5.46
C GLU A 24 1.61 -11.17 -5.08
N GLY A 25 0.53 -10.45 -5.40
CA GLY A 25 0.33 -9.06 -5.00
C GLY A 25 0.32 -8.85 -3.49
N GLU A 26 -0.27 -9.77 -2.73
CA GLU A 26 -0.19 -9.71 -1.26
C GLU A 26 1.21 -9.99 -0.72
N ASN A 27 1.98 -10.93 -1.31
CA ASN A 27 3.37 -11.14 -0.91
C ASN A 27 4.25 -9.91 -1.16
N ILE A 28 4.09 -9.29 -2.33
CA ILE A 28 4.82 -8.06 -2.66
C ILE A 28 4.39 -6.90 -1.73
N CYS A 29 3.12 -6.83 -1.30
CA CYS A 29 2.68 -5.87 -0.28
C CYS A 29 3.52 -5.99 1.01
N PHE A 30 3.73 -7.22 1.50
CA PHE A 30 4.54 -7.46 2.70
C PHE A 30 6.00 -7.06 2.50
N GLU A 31 6.61 -7.41 1.36
CA GLU A 31 7.99 -7.03 1.05
C GLU A 31 8.18 -5.51 1.00
N VAL A 32 7.23 -4.79 0.40
CA VAL A 32 7.24 -3.31 0.36
C VAL A 32 7.15 -2.74 1.77
N LEU A 33 6.23 -3.24 2.60
CA LEU A 33 6.10 -2.80 3.99
C LEU A 33 7.39 -3.04 4.78
N ASP A 34 8.03 -4.19 4.60
CA ASP A 34 9.27 -4.51 5.28
C ASP A 34 10.42 -3.58 4.87
N CYS A 35 10.46 -3.14 3.61
CA CYS A 35 11.41 -2.15 3.14
C CYS A 35 11.18 -0.79 3.81
N ILE A 36 9.93 -0.32 3.91
CA ILE A 36 9.63 1.06 4.34
C ILE A 36 9.37 1.24 5.84
N LYS A 37 9.22 0.15 6.60
CA LYS A 37 8.82 0.21 8.03
C LYS A 37 9.69 1.09 8.91
N SER A 38 10.97 1.23 8.58
CA SER A 38 11.94 2.05 9.33
C SER A 38 11.85 3.54 8.99
N SER A 39 11.18 3.88 7.89
CA SER A 39 11.12 5.25 7.34
C SER A 39 9.77 5.92 7.60
N ILE A 40 8.69 5.16 7.73
CA ILE A 40 7.34 5.67 8.07
C ILE A 40 7.23 6.11 9.53
N ASN A 41 6.21 6.91 9.86
CA ASN A 41 5.95 7.32 11.25
C ASN A 41 5.52 6.12 12.11
N GLN A 42 5.84 6.15 13.41
CA GLN A 42 5.56 5.04 14.34
C GLN A 42 4.06 4.69 14.43
N ASN A 43 3.18 5.66 14.22
CA ASN A 43 1.73 5.50 14.24
C ASN A 43 1.10 5.51 12.83
N ALA A 44 1.93 5.27 11.80
CA ALA A 44 1.46 5.27 10.43
C ALA A 44 0.37 4.20 10.23
N LYS A 45 -0.70 4.57 9.52
CA LYS A 45 -1.78 3.67 9.15
C LYS A 45 -1.47 3.07 7.80
N VAL A 46 -1.47 1.75 7.74
CA VAL A 46 -1.36 1.00 6.48
C VAL A 46 -2.75 0.57 6.06
N PHE A 47 -3.04 0.75 4.77
CA PHE A 47 -4.28 0.33 4.15
C PHE A 47 -3.99 -0.48 2.89
N ARG A 48 -4.90 -1.41 2.59
CA ARG A 48 -4.93 -2.20 1.38
C ARG A 48 -6.15 -1.81 0.55
N ALA A 49 -5.90 -1.35 -0.67
CA ALA A 49 -6.95 -1.08 -1.64
C ALA A 49 -7.27 -2.35 -2.41
N LYS A 50 -8.50 -2.86 -2.30
CA LYS A 50 -8.93 -4.07 -3.02
C LYS A 50 -9.81 -3.71 -4.21
N PHE A 51 -9.34 -4.03 -5.41
CA PHE A 51 -10.04 -3.79 -6.67
C PHE A 51 -10.06 -5.07 -7.52
N SER A 52 -11.10 -5.23 -8.33
CA SER A 52 -11.26 -6.34 -9.28
C SER A 52 -10.85 -5.97 -10.71
N SER A 53 -10.84 -4.67 -11.04
CA SER A 53 -10.48 -4.16 -12.36
C SER A 53 -9.93 -2.74 -12.26
N ILE A 54 -9.22 -2.30 -13.31
CA ILE A 54 -8.69 -0.94 -13.44
C ILE A 54 -9.73 -0.04 -14.13
N THR A 55 -10.99 -0.13 -13.69
CA THR A 55 -12.06 0.77 -14.14
C THR A 55 -12.22 1.90 -13.13
N ASP A 56 -12.59 3.10 -13.58
CA ASP A 56 -12.76 4.26 -12.70
C ASP A 56 -13.72 3.96 -11.52
N LYS A 57 -14.80 3.22 -11.79
CA LYS A 57 -15.75 2.76 -10.78
C LYS A 57 -15.10 1.88 -9.71
N ASP A 58 -14.34 0.85 -10.11
CA ASP A 58 -13.72 -0.08 -9.18
C ASP A 58 -12.63 0.59 -8.34
N ILE A 59 -11.83 1.47 -8.95
CA ILE A 59 -10.77 2.21 -8.24
C ILE A 59 -11.38 3.16 -7.20
N ARG A 60 -12.42 3.92 -7.57
CA ARG A 60 -13.13 4.79 -6.60
C ARG A 60 -13.76 4.00 -5.47
N HIS A 61 -14.35 2.86 -5.79
CA HIS A 61 -14.93 1.97 -4.80
C HIS A 61 -13.86 1.41 -3.84
N ALA A 62 -12.71 0.98 -4.36
CA ALA A 62 -11.59 0.48 -3.57
C ALA A 62 -11.02 1.55 -2.63
N PHE A 63 -10.84 2.78 -3.12
CA PHE A 63 -10.37 3.90 -2.30
C PHE A 63 -11.38 4.31 -1.22
N SER A 64 -12.68 4.20 -1.49
CA SER A 64 -13.72 4.49 -0.49
C SER A 64 -13.86 3.40 0.57
N ASN A 65 -13.35 2.19 0.29
CA ASN A 65 -13.48 1.00 1.13
C ASN A 65 -12.11 0.38 1.48
N LEU A 66 -11.14 1.22 1.80
CA LEU A 66 -9.81 0.78 2.22
C LEU A 66 -9.89 -0.11 3.46
N ARG A 67 -9.07 -1.18 3.48
CA ARG A 67 -8.98 -2.11 4.61
C ARG A 67 -7.64 -1.94 5.31
N SER A 68 -7.63 -1.81 6.62
CA SER A 68 -6.40 -1.88 7.44
C SER A 68 -5.94 -3.32 7.62
#